data_AF-A0A8G0PPT7-F1
#
_entry.id   AF-A0A8G0PPT7-F1
#
_cell.length_a   1.000
_cell.length_b   1.000
_cell.length_c   1.000
_cell.angle_alpha   90.00
_cell.angle_beta   90.00
_cell.angle_gamma   90.00
#
_symmetry.space_group_name_H-M   'P 1'
#
loop_
_entity.id
_entity.type
_entity.pdbx_description
1 polymer ?
#
loop_
_entity_poly.entity_id
_entity_poly.type
_entity_poly.pdbx_seq_one_letter_code
_entity_poly.pdbx_strand_id
1 'polypeptide(L)'
;MHDLEDSTLHKIEKGWSIATKCAEERLKRICGWTHDEFSLAMQQGLVMLETVCTFVHGGVKSGQYKLPVDFWKMLVAEYGIVVYPSALTECLAPSGLGSSQTFTEIYSEHIVMLGKRDSSRPPLCPFEYLKEPLPVYEK
;
A
#
# COMPACT_ATOMS: atom_id res chain seq x y z
N MET A 1 10.18 -1.53 -26.71
CA MET A 1 8.82 -1.45 -26.13
C MET A 1 8.86 -1.78 -24.64
N HIS A 2 9.62 -2.80 -24.23
CA HIS A 2 9.91 -3.11 -22.80
C HIS A 2 10.55 -1.95 -22.01
N ASP A 3 11.50 -1.20 -22.57
CA ASP A 3 12.22 -0.15 -21.82
C ASP A 3 11.33 0.99 -21.29
N LEU A 4 10.20 1.27 -21.95
CA LEU A 4 9.24 2.30 -21.53
C LEU A 4 8.35 1.83 -20.38
N GLU A 5 8.00 0.55 -20.37
CA GLU A 5 7.23 -0.08 -19.30
C GLU A 5 8.09 -0.25 -18.04
N ASP A 6 9.35 -0.64 -18.19
CA ASP A 6 10.32 -0.73 -17.09
C ASP A 6 10.61 0.64 -16.46
N SER A 7 10.75 1.69 -17.29
CA SER A 7 10.90 3.07 -16.79
C SER A 7 9.67 3.57 -16.03
N THR A 8 8.47 3.15 -16.46
CA THR A 8 7.22 3.51 -15.81
C THR A 8 7.07 2.78 -14.48
N LEU A 9 7.32 1.47 -14.45
CA LEU A 9 7.26 0.67 -13.23
C LEU A 9 8.26 1.18 -12.17
N HIS A 10 9.47 1.55 -12.58
CA HIS A 10 10.46 2.12 -11.68
C HIS A 10 10.02 3.45 -11.04
N LYS A 11 9.33 4.32 -11.79
CA LYS A 11 8.76 5.57 -11.24
C LYS A 11 7.66 5.29 -10.22
N ILE A 12 6.82 4.29 -10.49
CA ILE A 12 5.74 3.87 -9.60
C ILE A 12 6.34 3.29 -8.30
N GLU A 13 7.33 2.40 -8.42
CA GLU A 13 8.06 1.82 -7.27
C GLU A 13 8.73 2.90 -6.41
N LYS A 14 9.32 3.93 -7.03
CA LYS A 14 9.86 5.07 -6.29
C LYS A 14 8.76 5.82 -5.52
N GLY A 15 7.60 6.05 -6.15
CA GLY A 15 6.43 6.65 -5.51
C GLY A 15 5.94 5.81 -4.33
N TRP A 16 5.92 4.49 -4.50
CA TRP A 16 5.59 3.55 -3.43
C TRP A 16 6.55 3.66 -2.24
N SER A 17 7.86 3.66 -2.48
CA SER A 17 8.85 3.81 -1.41
C SER A 17 8.68 5.11 -0.62
N ILE A 18 8.31 6.20 -1.28
CA ILE A 18 7.98 7.47 -0.62
C ILE A 18 6.73 7.32 0.23
N ALA A 19 5.66 6.72 -0.32
CA ALA A 19 4.43 6.47 0.41
C ALA A 19 4.64 5.60 1.65
N THR A 20 5.48 4.56 1.57
CA THR A 20 5.86 3.71 2.71
C THR A 20 6.51 4.54 3.81
N LYS A 21 7.53 5.33 3.47
CA LYS A 21 8.21 6.19 4.46
C LYS A 21 7.23 7.17 5.12
N CYS A 22 6.37 7.81 4.32
CA CYS A 22 5.35 8.72 4.84
C CYS A 22 4.35 8.01 5.76
N ALA A 23 3.94 6.79 5.42
CA ALA A 23 3.04 5.97 6.24
C ALA A 23 3.69 5.62 7.59
N GLU A 24 4.94 5.14 7.57
CA GLU A 24 5.68 4.82 8.79
C GLU A 24 5.84 6.02 9.72
N GLU A 25 6.28 7.17 9.18
CA GLU A 25 6.45 8.40 9.96
C GLU A 25 5.13 8.89 10.54
N ARG A 26 4.03 8.77 9.79
CA ARG A 26 2.69 9.16 10.25
C ARG A 26 2.21 8.25 11.37
N LEU A 27 2.31 6.94 11.21
CA LEU A 27 1.91 5.98 12.25
C LEU A 27 2.73 6.16 13.53
N LYS A 28 4.05 6.31 13.42
CA LYS A 28 4.92 6.60 14.57
C LYS A 28 4.47 7.86 15.32
N ARG A 29 4.12 8.92 14.58
CA ARG A 29 3.68 10.21 15.15
C ARG A 29 2.31 10.12 15.81
N ILE A 30 1.34 9.47 15.16
CA ILE A 30 -0.06 9.44 15.62
C ILE A 30 -0.24 8.42 16.74
N CYS A 31 0.32 7.22 16.58
CA CYS A 31 0.09 6.12 17.51
C CYS A 31 1.08 6.11 18.68
N GLY A 32 2.23 6.79 18.57
CA GLY A 32 3.24 6.83 19.62
C GLY A 32 3.84 5.45 19.95
N TRP A 33 3.80 4.51 19.01
CA TRP A 33 4.23 3.13 19.20
C TRP A 33 5.71 3.02 19.60
N THR A 34 5.98 2.10 20.52
CA THR A 34 7.32 1.59 20.79
C THR A 34 7.87 0.80 19.60
N HIS A 35 9.17 0.44 19.66
CA HIS A 35 9.79 -0.36 18.61
C HIS A 35 9.12 -1.73 18.41
N ASP A 36 8.71 -2.38 19.51
CA ASP A 36 8.09 -3.70 19.48
C ASP A 36 6.66 -3.62 18.92
N GLU A 37 5.89 -2.61 19.33
CA GLU A 37 4.55 -2.37 18.80
C GLU A 37 4.58 -2.02 17.30
N PHE A 38 5.56 -1.21 16.87
CA PHE A 38 5.75 -0.90 15.46
C PHE A 38 6.13 -2.16 14.67
N SER A 39 7.00 -3.01 15.21
CA SER A 39 7.39 -4.28 14.57
C SER A 39 6.20 -5.24 14.46
N LEU A 40 5.37 -5.33 15.49
CA LEU A 40 4.14 -6.10 15.46
C LEU A 40 3.15 -5.54 14.43
N ALA A 41 2.98 -4.23 14.37
CA ALA A 41 2.12 -3.57 13.38
C ALA A 41 2.60 -3.83 11.93
N MET A 42 3.91 -3.86 11.69
CA MET A 42 4.47 -4.27 10.40
C MET A 42 4.12 -5.72 10.06
N GLN A 43 4.31 -6.66 11.00
CA GLN A 43 4.00 -8.08 10.80
C GLN A 43 2.50 -8.29 10.49
N GLN A 44 1.64 -7.58 11.21
CA GLN A 44 0.19 -7.59 11.01
C GLN A 44 -0.27 -6.92 9.71
N GLY A 45 0.64 -6.23 9.01
CA GLY A 45 0.33 -5.54 7.76
C GLY A 45 -0.29 -4.15 7.94
N LEU A 46 -0.41 -3.62 9.16
CA LEU A 46 -1.00 -2.30 9.40
C LEU A 46 -0.20 -1.18 8.69
N VAL A 47 1.12 -1.29 8.68
CA VAL A 47 1.99 -0.36 7.94
C VAL A 47 1.78 -0.49 6.43
N MET A 48 1.54 -1.71 5.94
CA MET A 48 1.22 -1.97 4.53
C MET A 48 -0.13 -1.35 4.14
N LEU A 49 -1.15 -1.52 4.99
CA LEU A 49 -2.47 -0.91 4.78
C LEU A 49 -2.38 0.61 4.70
N GLU A 50 -1.70 1.23 5.67
CA GLU A 50 -1.48 2.68 5.66
C GLU A 50 -0.68 3.14 4.44
N THR A 51 0.30 2.33 4.00
CA THR A 51 1.07 2.58 2.78
C THR A 51 0.18 2.58 1.55
N VAL A 52 -0.70 1.58 1.39
CA VAL A 52 -1.66 1.51 0.27
C VAL A 52 -2.57 2.73 0.28
N CYS A 53 -3.14 3.10 1.43
CA CYS A 53 -4.01 4.28 1.52
C CYS A 53 -3.26 5.58 1.18
N THR A 54 -2.04 5.75 1.69
CA THR A 54 -1.16 6.90 1.39
C THR A 54 -0.83 6.96 -0.10
N PHE A 55 -0.49 5.82 -0.70
CA PHE A 55 -0.12 5.74 -2.11
C PHE A 55 -1.29 5.98 -3.05
N VAL A 56 -2.46 5.42 -2.72
CA VAL A 56 -3.71 5.69 -3.44
C VAL A 56 -4.06 7.17 -3.37
N HIS A 57 -3.99 7.77 -2.18
CA HIS A 57 -4.32 9.18 -1.99
C HIS A 57 -3.39 10.11 -2.75
N GLY A 58 -2.08 9.96 -2.59
CA GLY A 58 -1.09 10.87 -3.15
C GLY A 58 -0.77 10.65 -4.62
N GLY A 59 -0.78 9.40 -5.08
CA GLY A 59 -0.25 9.03 -6.40
C GLY A 59 -1.29 8.50 -7.39
N VAL A 60 -2.21 7.64 -6.96
CA VAL A 60 -3.15 7.01 -7.90
C VAL A 60 -4.33 7.93 -8.17
N LYS A 61 -4.97 8.45 -7.11
CA LYS A 61 -6.16 9.30 -7.21
C LYS A 61 -5.88 10.64 -7.89
N SER A 62 -4.68 11.18 -7.72
CA SER A 62 -4.21 12.39 -8.42
C SER A 62 -3.91 12.16 -9.91
N GLY A 63 -3.97 10.91 -10.38
CA GLY A 63 -3.64 10.53 -11.75
C GLY A 63 -2.14 10.46 -12.03
N GLN A 64 -1.28 10.65 -11.02
CA GLN A 64 0.17 10.60 -11.18
C GLN A 64 0.65 9.19 -11.59
N TYR A 65 0.00 8.14 -11.09
CA TYR A 65 0.33 6.76 -11.40
C TYR A 65 -0.89 5.98 -11.89
N LYS A 66 -0.69 5.21 -12.97
CA LYS A 66 -1.62 4.18 -13.41
C LYS A 66 -1.00 2.81 -13.09
N LEU A 67 -1.64 2.07 -12.19
CA LEU A 67 -1.11 0.79 -11.71
C LEU A 67 -1.53 -0.37 -12.61
N PRO A 68 -0.65 -1.37 -12.81
CA PRO A 68 -1.00 -2.57 -13.55
C PRO A 68 -2.07 -3.37 -12.80
N VAL A 69 -2.88 -4.14 -13.53
CA VAL A 69 -3.95 -4.96 -12.93
C VAL A 69 -3.40 -5.94 -11.89
N ASP A 70 -2.23 -6.50 -12.15
CA ASP A 70 -1.62 -7.50 -11.27
C ASP A 70 -1.17 -6.93 -9.92
N PHE A 71 -0.92 -5.62 -9.84
CA PHE A 71 -0.69 -4.96 -8.55
C PHE A 71 -1.91 -5.13 -7.63
N TRP A 72 -3.12 -4.88 -8.15
CA TRP A 72 -4.34 -5.00 -7.35
C TRP A 72 -4.65 -6.44 -6.96
N LYS A 73 -4.44 -7.38 -7.88
CA LYS A 73 -4.62 -8.82 -7.59
C LYS A 73 -3.66 -9.29 -6.49
N MET A 74 -2.40 -8.87 -6.57
CA MET A 74 -1.38 -9.21 -5.59
C MET A 74 -1.71 -8.60 -4.22
N LEU A 75 -2.27 -7.37 -4.15
CA LEU A 75 -2.70 -6.79 -2.87
C LEU A 75 -3.73 -7.68 -2.15
N VAL A 76 -4.68 -8.23 -2.90
CA VAL A 76 -5.69 -9.15 -2.36
C VAL A 76 -5.06 -10.48 -1.97
N ALA A 77 -4.24 -11.08 -2.86
CA ALA A 77 -3.69 -12.41 -2.66
C ALA A 77 -2.66 -12.48 -1.51
N GLU A 78 -1.76 -11.51 -1.42
CA GLU A 78 -0.60 -11.55 -0.50
C GLU A 78 -0.84 -10.82 0.84
N TYR A 79 -1.75 -9.83 0.82
CA TYR A 79 -2.01 -8.99 1.99
C TYR A 79 -3.47 -8.96 2.43
N GLY A 80 -4.39 -9.58 1.67
CA GLY A 80 -5.83 -9.48 1.95
C GLY A 80 -6.38 -8.06 1.77
N ILE A 81 -5.65 -7.16 1.09
CA ILE A 81 -6.06 -5.76 0.95
C ILE A 81 -6.93 -5.59 -0.30
N VAL A 82 -8.14 -5.11 -0.10
CA VAL A 82 -9.10 -4.78 -1.17
C VAL A 82 -9.23 -3.27 -1.27
N VAL A 83 -9.04 -2.74 -2.48
CA VAL A 83 -9.22 -1.31 -2.80
C VAL A 83 -10.49 -1.18 -3.64
N TYR A 84 -11.54 -0.59 -3.06
CA TYR A 84 -12.80 -0.37 -3.77
C TYR A 84 -12.68 0.80 -4.74
N PRO A 85 -13.45 0.82 -5.85
CA PRO A 85 -13.45 1.94 -6.80
C PRO A 85 -13.75 3.31 -6.18
N SER A 86 -14.52 3.33 -5.08
CA SER A 86 -14.81 4.54 -4.30
C SER A 86 -13.54 5.22 -3.75
N ALA A 87 -12.50 4.45 -3.41
CA ALA A 87 -11.19 4.98 -2.98
C ALA A 87 -10.54 5.91 -4.02
N LEU A 88 -10.84 5.67 -5.30
CA LEU A 88 -10.26 6.38 -6.44
C LEU A 88 -11.14 7.53 -6.94
N THR A 89 -12.42 7.54 -6.58
CA THR A 89 -13.43 8.41 -7.21
C THR A 89 -14.07 9.40 -6.24
N GLU A 90 -14.26 9.01 -4.98
CA GLU A 90 -14.94 9.86 -4.00
C GLU A 90 -14.03 10.92 -3.40
N CYS A 91 -14.56 12.05 -2.97
CA CYS A 91 -13.78 13.07 -2.26
C CYS A 91 -13.67 12.66 -0.79
N LEU A 92 -12.48 12.22 -0.37
CA LEU A 92 -12.22 11.77 0.99
C LEU A 92 -11.42 12.87 1.67
N ALA A 93 -12.02 13.46 2.71
CA ALA A 93 -11.39 14.48 3.52
C ALA A 93 -11.22 13.94 4.96
N PRO A 94 -10.14 14.32 5.66
CA PRO A 94 -10.03 14.06 7.09
C PRO A 94 -11.24 14.62 7.82
N SER A 95 -11.79 13.86 8.75
CA SER A 95 -12.91 14.32 9.59
C SER A 95 -12.34 14.99 10.85
N GLY A 96 -12.55 16.31 10.99
CA GLY A 96 -12.23 17.07 12.21
C GLY A 96 -11.13 18.13 12.10
N LEU A 97 -11.21 19.18 12.93
CA LEU A 97 -10.19 20.23 13.08
C LEU A 97 -9.02 19.70 13.92
N GLY A 98 -7.85 19.47 13.32
CA GLY A 98 -6.63 19.05 14.03
C GLY A 98 -6.23 17.61 13.71
N SER A 99 -5.42 17.45 12.67
CA SER A 99 -5.12 16.20 11.96
C SER A 99 -4.33 15.16 12.77
N SER A 100 -5.03 14.34 13.55
CA SER A 100 -4.49 13.11 14.15
C SER A 100 -5.05 11.82 13.52
N GLN A 101 -5.66 11.90 12.34
CA GLN A 101 -6.14 10.71 11.62
C GLN A 101 -5.08 10.10 10.70
N THR A 102 -5.03 8.79 10.70
CA THR A 102 -4.31 7.95 9.73
C THR A 102 -5.07 7.89 8.40
N PHE A 103 -4.38 7.55 7.32
CA PHE A 103 -5.07 7.31 6.05
C PHE A 103 -5.93 6.05 6.09
N THR A 104 -5.56 5.05 6.89
CA THR A 104 -6.37 3.87 7.15
C THR A 104 -7.73 4.23 7.73
N GLU A 105 -7.80 5.20 8.65
CA GLU A 105 -9.08 5.69 9.19
C GLU A 105 -9.89 6.43 8.13
N ILE A 106 -9.25 7.33 7.36
CA ILE A 106 -9.91 8.11 6.29
C ILE A 106 -10.47 7.19 5.20
N TYR A 107 -9.79 6.09 4.90
CA TYR A 107 -10.15 5.14 3.85
C TYR A 107 -10.86 3.89 4.38
N SER A 108 -11.29 3.85 5.64
CA SER A 108 -11.79 2.63 6.29
C SER A 108 -12.98 1.95 5.58
N GLU A 109 -13.80 2.68 4.83
CA GLU A 109 -14.90 2.14 4.03
C GLU A 109 -14.52 1.89 2.55
N HIS A 110 -13.30 2.26 2.16
CA HIS A 110 -12.83 2.29 0.77
C HIS A 110 -11.63 1.38 0.50
N ILE A 111 -10.80 1.15 1.50
CA ILE A 111 -9.64 0.26 1.46
C ILE A 111 -9.66 -0.56 2.73
N VAL A 112 -9.82 -1.88 2.58
CA VAL A 112 -10.00 -2.80 3.71
C VAL A 112 -8.96 -3.92 3.66
N MET A 113 -8.51 -4.37 4.82
CA MET A 113 -7.71 -5.57 4.96
C MET A 113 -8.59 -6.70 5.52
N LEU A 114 -8.68 -7.80 4.78
CA LEU A 114 -9.48 -8.96 5.11
C LEU A 114 -8.62 -10.01 5.83
N GLY A 115 -9.02 -10.37 7.04
CA GLY A 115 -8.33 -11.39 7.84
C GLY A 115 -7.06 -10.88 8.52
N LYS A 116 -6.44 -11.77 9.31
CA LYS A 116 -5.09 -11.55 9.88
C LYS A 116 -4.08 -12.29 9.01
N ARG A 117 -2.87 -11.74 8.82
CA ARG A 117 -1.79 -12.48 8.17
C ARG A 117 -1.32 -13.63 9.06
N ASP A 118 -1.33 -14.84 8.52
CA ASP A 118 -0.76 -16.04 9.14
C ASP A 118 0.75 -16.16 8.91
N SER A 119 1.48 -15.03 8.87
CA SER A 119 2.92 -14.98 8.64
C SER A 119 3.63 -14.23 9.77
N SER A 120 4.71 -14.81 10.27
CA SER A 120 5.63 -14.16 11.21
C SER A 120 6.59 -13.18 10.53
N ARG A 121 6.60 -13.15 9.19
CA ARG A 121 7.47 -12.27 8.40
C ARG A 121 6.72 -11.02 7.95
N PRO A 122 7.39 -9.85 7.95
CA PRO A 122 6.84 -8.63 7.35
C PRO A 122 6.38 -8.85 5.90
N PRO A 123 5.36 -8.11 5.44
CA PRO A 123 4.95 -8.15 4.04
C PRO A 123 6.09 -7.67 3.14
N LEU A 124 6.29 -8.37 2.01
CA LEU A 124 7.23 -7.92 0.98
C LEU A 124 6.70 -6.66 0.29
N CYS A 125 7.55 -6.00 -0.49
CA CYS A 125 7.07 -4.93 -1.36
C CYS A 125 6.26 -5.53 -2.52
N PRO A 126 5.06 -4.98 -2.85
CA PRO A 126 4.31 -5.32 -4.06
C PRO A 126 5.12 -5.46 -5.36
N PHE A 127 6.11 -4.59 -5.53
CA PHE A 127 6.91 -4.52 -6.74
C PHE A 127 7.98 -5.61 -6.82
N GLU A 128 8.26 -6.32 -5.72
CA GLU A 128 9.11 -7.52 -5.76
C GLU A 128 8.41 -8.66 -6.50
N TYR A 129 7.12 -8.88 -6.24
CA TYR A 129 6.32 -9.87 -6.96
C TYR A 129 6.14 -9.51 -8.44
N LEU A 130 5.91 -8.23 -8.75
CA LEU A 130 5.71 -7.79 -10.14
C LEU A 130 6.95 -7.92 -11.02
N LYS A 131 8.13 -8.03 -10.40
CA LYS A 131 9.42 -8.22 -11.08
C LYS A 131 9.85 -9.68 -11.11
N GLU A 132 9.13 -10.58 -10.44
CA GLU A 132 9.48 -11.99 -10.43
C GLU A 132 9.35 -12.55 -11.87
N PRO A 133 10.40 -13.19 -12.40
CA PRO A 133 10.34 -13.77 -13.74
C PRO A 133 9.30 -14.89 -13.78
N LEU A 134 8.60 -15.02 -14.91
CA LEU A 134 7.67 -16.13 -15.11
C LEU A 134 8.41 -17.46 -14.93
N PRO A 135 7.79 -18.46 -14.27
CA PRO A 135 8.40 -19.78 -14.13
C PRO A 135 8.72 -20.35 -15.51
N VAL A 136 9.98 -20.70 -15.72
CA VAL A 136 10.43 -21.38 -16.95
C VAL A 136 10.11 -22.86 -16.78
N TYR A 137 9.04 -23.32 -17.42
CA TYR A 137 8.74 -24.74 -17.49
C TYR A 137 9.65 -25.40 -18.53
N GLU A 138 10.44 -26.40 -18.13
CA GLU A 138 11.11 -27.29 -19.08
C GLU A 138 10.06 -28.04 -19.90
N LYS A 139 10.32 -28.20 -21.20
CA LYS A 139 9.39 -28.84 -22.16
C LYS A 139 9.41 -30.35 -22.05
#